data_AF-A0A3Q4GVN6-F1
#
_entry.id   AF-A0A3Q4GVN6-F1
#
_cell.length_a   1.000
_cell.length_b   1.000
_cell.length_c   1.000
_cell.angle_alpha   90.00
_cell.angle_beta   90.00
_cell.angle_gamma   90.00
#
_symmetry.space_group_name_H-M   'P 1'
#
loop_
_entity.id
_entity.type
_entity.pdbx_description
1 polymer ?
#
loop_
_entity_poly.entity_id
_entity_poly.type
_entity_poly.pdbx_seq_one_letter_code
_entity_poly.pdbx_strand_id
1 'polypeptide(L)'
;MDTAGAKVLETAEDIQERRQQVLDRYRRFKELSMVRRQKLEDSYRFQFFRRDADELEKWIQEKLQIASDENYKDPSNLQVCQLFNVYVFKSC
;
A
#
# COMPACT_ATOMS: atom_id res chain seq x y z
N MET A 1 36.45 -19.32 -20.02
CA MET A 1 36.11 -20.73 -20.28
C MET A 1 35.04 -21.02 -19.24
N ASP A 2 33.75 -21.03 -19.56
CA ASP A 2 33.12 -22.08 -20.36
C ASP A 2 32.01 -21.52 -21.25
N THR A 3 32.22 -21.64 -22.56
CA THR A 3 31.12 -21.63 -23.53
C THR A 3 30.34 -22.92 -23.31
N ALA A 4 29.19 -22.84 -22.65
CA ALA A 4 28.21 -23.92 -22.61
C ALA A 4 27.71 -24.15 -24.04
N GLY A 5 28.48 -24.94 -24.80
CA GLY A 5 28.08 -25.45 -26.10
C GLY A 5 26.71 -26.09 -25.94
N ALA A 6 25.80 -25.75 -26.83
CA ALA A 6 24.46 -26.34 -26.86
C ALA A 6 24.63 -27.87 -26.85
N LYS A 7 24.33 -28.51 -25.71
CA LYS A 7 24.25 -29.97 -25.63
C LYS A 7 23.22 -30.39 -26.66
N VAL A 8 23.68 -31.11 -27.70
CA VAL A 8 22.78 -31.77 -28.64
C VAL A 8 21.97 -32.76 -27.81
N LEU A 9 20.65 -32.53 -27.73
CA LEU A 9 19.74 -33.37 -26.96
C LEU A 9 19.51 -34.64 -27.77
N GLU A 10 20.28 -35.67 -27.49
CA GLU A 10 20.36 -36.89 -28.30
C GLU A 10 19.28 -37.92 -27.92
N THR A 11 18.89 -37.95 -26.64
CA THR A 11 17.90 -38.91 -26.13
C THR A 11 16.57 -38.23 -25.76
N ALA A 12 15.48 -39.00 -25.82
CA ALA A 12 14.16 -38.51 -25.39
C ALA A 12 14.16 -38.07 -23.90
N GLU A 13 15.00 -38.69 -23.08
CA GLU A 13 15.18 -38.35 -21.68
C GLU A 13 15.87 -36.99 -21.51
N ASP A 14 16.92 -36.69 -22.28
CA ASP A 14 17.59 -35.38 -22.23
C ASP A 14 16.65 -34.23 -22.60
N ILE A 15 15.81 -34.45 -23.63
CA ILE A 15 14.80 -33.47 -24.07
C ILE A 15 13.78 -33.24 -22.95
N GLN A 16 13.31 -34.32 -22.32
CA GLN A 16 12.32 -34.24 -21.26
C GLN A 16 12.90 -33.57 -20.00
N GLU A 17 14.15 -33.87 -19.64
CA GLU A 17 14.82 -33.23 -18.51
C GLU A 17 15.01 -31.73 -18.77
N ARG A 18 15.47 -31.35 -19.97
CA ARG A 18 15.64 -29.94 -20.33
C ARG A 18 14.32 -29.18 -20.29
N ARG A 19 13.25 -29.79 -20.80
CA ARG A 19 11.90 -29.25 -20.70
C ARG A 19 11.48 -29.05 -19.25
N GLN A 20 11.71 -30.03 -18.39
CA GLN A 20 11.35 -29.95 -16.98
C GLN A 20 12.12 -28.83 -16.27
N GLN A 21 13.43 -28.70 -16.52
CA GLN A 21 14.25 -27.61 -15.98
C GLN A 21 13.72 -26.22 -16.38
N VAL A 22 13.30 -26.05 -17.64
CA VAL A 22 12.73 -24.78 -18.13
C VAL A 22 11.39 -24.49 -17.45
N LEU A 23 10.52 -25.50 -17.34
CA LEU A 23 9.24 -25.35 -16.66
C LEU A 23 9.41 -24.99 -15.18
N ASP A 24 10.36 -25.61 -14.49
CA ASP A 24 10.61 -25.33 -13.08
C ASP A 24 11.23 -23.95 -12.84
N ARG A 25 12.11 -23.50 -13.76
CA ARG A 25 12.58 -22.10 -13.74
C ARG A 25 11.44 -21.12 -13.97
N TYR A 26 10.56 -21.41 -14.91
CA TYR A 26 9.40 -20.57 -15.21
C TYR A 26 8.43 -20.50 -14.02
N ARG A 27 8.14 -21.63 -13.36
CA ARG A 27 7.32 -21.68 -12.15
C ARG A 27 7.91 -20.83 -11.03
N ARG A 28 9.19 -21.02 -10.72
CA ARG A 28 9.91 -20.21 -9.72
C ARG A 28 9.89 -18.72 -10.04
N PHE A 29 10.11 -18.36 -11.31
CA PHE A 29 10.02 -16.97 -11.74
C PHE A 29 8.62 -16.38 -11.53
N LYS A 30 7.57 -17.15 -11.86
CA LYS A 30 6.19 -16.72 -11.65
C LYS A 30 5.88 -16.53 -10.17
N GLU A 31 6.31 -17.46 -9.31
CA GLU A 31 6.16 -17.35 -7.85
C GLU A 31 6.85 -16.11 -7.30
N LEU A 32 8.12 -15.88 -7.65
CA LEU A 32 8.86 -14.70 -7.23
C LEU A 32 8.20 -13.40 -7.69
N SER A 33 7.67 -13.39 -8.92
CA SER A 33 6.95 -12.24 -9.47
C SER A 33 5.66 -11.97 -8.72
N MET A 34 4.90 -13.01 -8.35
CA MET A 34 3.69 -12.88 -7.53
C MET A 34 4.01 -12.34 -6.13
N VAL A 35 5.05 -12.88 -5.48
CA VAL A 35 5.50 -12.39 -4.16
C VAL A 35 5.91 -10.93 -4.23
N ARG A 36 6.65 -10.53 -5.27
CA ARG A 36 7.06 -9.14 -5.47
C ARG A 36 5.86 -8.22 -5.65
N ARG A 37 4.86 -8.65 -6.44
CA ARG A 37 3.61 -7.90 -6.62
C ARG A 37 2.86 -7.74 -5.31
N GLN A 38 2.72 -8.82 -4.54
CA GLN A 38 2.03 -8.78 -3.24
C GLN A 38 2.70 -7.78 -2.29
N LYS A 39 4.04 -7.81 -2.18
CA LYS A 39 4.78 -6.87 -1.32
C LYS A 39 4.59 -5.41 -1.73
N LEU A 40 4.49 -5.14 -3.03
CA LEU A 40 4.23 -3.80 -3.54
C LEU A 40 2.81 -3.35 -3.19
N GLU A 41 1.81 -4.21 -3.41
CA GLU A 41 0.41 -3.94 -3.07
C GLU A 41 0.25 -3.70 -1.56
N ASP A 42 0.87 -4.52 -0.72
CA ASP A 42 0.84 -4.37 0.74
C ASP A 42 1.52 -3.07 1.18
N SER A 43 2.68 -2.74 0.59
CA SER A 43 3.38 -1.48 0.88
C SER A 43 2.56 -0.27 0.49
N TYR A 44 1.89 -0.31 -0.67
CA TYR A 44 1.01 0.75 -1.12
C TYR A 44 -0.18 0.95 -0.17
N ARG A 45 -0.87 -0.15 0.19
CA ARG A 45 -1.99 -0.12 1.13
C ARG A 45 -1.57 0.41 2.50
N PHE A 46 -0.39 0.02 2.97
CA PHE A 46 0.15 0.51 4.23
C PHE A 46 0.43 2.02 4.19
N GLN A 47 1.03 2.53 3.11
CA GLN A 47 1.27 3.97 2.97
C GLN A 47 -0.03 4.77 2.89
N PHE A 48 -1.03 4.25 2.17
CA PHE A 48 -2.36 4.86 2.12
C PHE A 48 -2.99 4.93 3.51
N PHE A 49 -3.01 3.81 4.23
CA PHE A 49 -3.52 3.77 5.61
C PHE A 49 -2.79 4.74 6.53
N ARG A 50 -1.46 4.81 6.45
CA ARG A 50 -0.67 5.76 7.24
C ARG A 50 -1.05 7.21 6.96
N ARG A 51 -1.19 7.58 5.69
CA ARG A 51 -1.58 8.93 5.32
C ARG A 51 -2.97 9.27 5.86
N ASP A 52 -3.92 8.35 5.75
CA ASP A 52 -5.27 8.56 6.26
C ASP A 52 -5.29 8.66 7.79
N ALA A 53 -4.44 7.89 8.49
CA ALA A 53 -4.26 8.00 9.92
C ALA A 53 -3.62 9.34 10.33
N ASP A 54 -2.59 9.79 9.62
CA ASP A 54 -1.94 11.08 9.85
C ASP A 54 -2.93 12.25 9.59
N GLU A 55 -3.78 12.14 8.56
CA GLU A 55 -4.84 13.11 8.27
C GLU A 55 -5.89 13.16 9.38
N LEU A 56 -6.34 11.98 9.85
CA LEU A 56 -7.28 11.90 10.96
C LEU A 56 -6.69 12.44 12.26
N GLU A 57 -5.43 12.12 12.56
CA GLU A 57 -4.73 12.65 13.73
C GLU A 57 -4.66 14.17 13.69
N LYS A 58 -4.24 14.73 12.55
CA LYS A 58 -4.22 16.18 12.35
C LYS A 58 -5.60 16.80 12.53
N TRP A 59 -6.63 16.18 11.96
CA TRP A 59 -8.01 16.65 12.12
C TRP A 59 -8.43 16.66 13.59
N ILE A 60 -8.15 15.59 14.35
CA ILE A 60 -8.44 15.52 15.79
C ILE A 60 -7.69 16.62 16.55
N GLN A 61 -6.40 16.82 16.27
CA GLN A 61 -5.61 17.87 16.91
C GLN A 61 -6.17 19.27 16.63
N GLU A 62 -6.58 19.55 15.39
CA GLU A 62 -7.25 20.80 15.03
C GLU A 62 -8.57 20.98 15.81
N LYS A 63 -9.37 19.92 15.94
CA LYS A 63 -10.62 19.97 16.73
C LYS A 63 -10.36 20.21 18.22
N LEU A 64 -9.33 19.58 18.78
CA LEU A 64 -8.95 19.76 20.19
C LEU A 64 -8.40 21.16 20.46
N GLN A 65 -7.57 21.70 19.57
CA GLN A 65 -7.05 23.06 19.70
C GLN A 65 -8.20 24.09 19.69
N ILE A 66 -9.13 23.95 18.74
CA ILE A 66 -10.30 24.84 18.64
C ILE A 66 -11.22 24.71 19.87
N ALA A 67 -11.37 23.49 20.43
CA ALA A 67 -12.14 23.27 21.64
C ALA A 67 -11.46 23.83 22.91
N SER A 68 -10.13 23.88 22.93
CA SER A 68 -9.33 24.45 24.01
C SER A 68 -9.18 25.97 23.91
N ASP A 69 -9.32 26.54 22.71
CA ASP A 69 -9.30 27.98 22.53
C ASP A 69 -10.56 28.58 23.17
N GLU A 70 -10.39 29.52 24.11
CA GLU A 70 -11.46 30.22 24.82
C GLU A 70 -12.30 31.17 23.94
N ASN A 71 -12.31 30.95 22.63
CA ASN A 71 -12.95 31.80 21.63
C ASN A 71 -14.49 31.73 21.66
N TYR A 72 -15.07 30.88 22.52
CA TYR A 72 -16.50 30.89 22.84
C TYR A 72 -16.95 32.16 23.58
N LYS A 73 -16.00 32.97 24.10
CA LYS A 73 -16.29 34.20 24.84
C LYS A 73 -16.50 35.43 23.96
N ASP A 74 -16.12 35.38 22.67
CA ASP A 74 -16.31 36.49 21.75
C ASP A 74 -17.64 36.32 20.97
N PRO A 75 -18.61 37.26 21.10
CA PRO A 75 -19.92 37.16 20.43
C PRO A 75 -19.82 37.11 18.89
N SER A 76 -18.69 37.53 18.33
CA SER A 76 -18.39 37.47 16.88
C SER A 76 -18.09 36.05 16.38
N ASN A 77 -17.63 35.16 17.28
CA ASN A 77 -17.22 33.78 16.96
C ASN A 77 -18.31 32.74 17.22
N LEU A 78 -19.48 33.16 17.72
CA LEU A 78 -20.64 32.30 17.96
C LEU A 78 -21.16 31.64 16.67
N GLN A 79 -21.10 32.34 15.52
CA GLN A 79 -21.46 31.75 14.22
C GLN A 79 -20.48 30.66 13.77
N VAL A 80 -19.19 30.83 14.07
CA VAL A 80 -18.14 29.86 13.71
C VAL A 80 -18.32 28.57 14.52
N CYS A 81 -18.63 28.67 15.81
CA CYS A 81 -18.94 27.50 16.66
C CYS A 81 -20.20 26.74 16.23
N GLN A 82 -21.24 27.43 15.72
CA GLN A 82 -22.46 26.75 15.25
C GLN A 82 -22.26 26.00 13.93
N LEU A 83 -21.51 26.59 12.98
CA LEU A 83 -21.15 25.91 11.72
C LEU A 83 -20.28 24.67 11.97
N PHE A 84 -19.46 24.70 13.02
CA PHE A 84 -18.57 23.59 13.37
C PHE A 84 -19.33 22.33 13.81
N ASN A 85 -20.37 22.48 14.66
CA ASN A 85 -21.22 21.34 15.06
C ASN A 85 -21.97 20.75 13.86
N VAL A 86 -22.40 21.58 12.91
CA VAL A 86 -23.08 21.12 11.69
C VAL A 86 -22.14 20.36 10.74
N TYR A 87 -20.87 20.78 10.61
CA TYR A 87 -19.89 20.10 9.77
C TYR A 87 -19.39 18.78 10.38
N VAL A 88 -19.13 18.74 11.69
CA VAL A 88 -18.66 17.54 12.38
C VAL A 88 -19.72 16.43 12.35
N PHE A 89 -21.01 16.75 12.44
CA PHE A 89 -22.10 15.75 12.37
C PHE A 89 -22.48 15.31 10.95
N LYS A 90 -22.13 16.08 9.90
CA LYS A 90 -22.45 15.74 8.50
C LYS A 90 -21.38 14.93 7.78
N SER A 91 -20.15 14.92 8.27
CA SER A 91 -19.03 14.18 7.68
C SER A 91 -18.77 12.82 8.32
N CYS A 92 -19.58 12.41 9.29
CA CYS A 92 -19.62 11.06 9.86
C CYS A 92 -20.79 10.28 9.24
#